data_AF-A0A6A4YUZ8-F1
#
_entry.id   AF-A0A6A4YUZ8-F1
#
_cell.length_a   1.000
_cell.length_b   1.000
_cell.length_c   1.000
_cell.angle_alpha   90.00
_cell.angle_beta   90.00
_cell.angle_gamma   90.00
#
_symmetry.space_group_name_H-M   'P 1'
#
loop_
_entity.id
_entity.type
_entity.pdbx_description
1 polymer ?
#
loop_
_entity_poly.entity_id
_entity_poly.type
_entity_poly.pdbx_seq_one_letter_code
_entity_poly.pdbx_strand_id
1 'polypeptide(L)'
;MEKGHEVVYTPPYHSDLQPIEMVWAIVKGQVGRQYTQGAKFKDVHVRLTQAFAELAACSIKGCIHKADRQLNKLAEYIMEQQEVDASDSDDDNSDDGNDSNSDSSSSESDSSESGK
;
A
#
# COMPACT_ATOMS: atom_id res chain seq x y z
N MET A 1 11.80 -22.61 0.48
CA MET A 1 10.38 -22.87 0.77
C MET A 1 10.29 -24.10 1.66
N GLU A 2 10.49 -23.98 2.98
CA GLU A 2 10.89 -25.15 3.80
C GLU A 2 9.90 -25.55 4.91
N LYS A 3 8.70 -24.96 4.96
CA LYS A 3 7.64 -25.35 5.92
C LYS A 3 6.24 -25.52 5.31
N GLY A 4 6.12 -25.50 3.98
CA GLY A 4 4.83 -25.59 3.29
C GLY A 4 3.88 -24.41 3.55
N HIS A 5 4.39 -23.27 4.03
CA HIS A 5 3.60 -22.05 4.18
C HIS A 5 3.47 -21.31 2.85
N GLU A 6 2.25 -20.92 2.51
CA GLU A 6 1.99 -19.94 1.47
C GLU A 6 2.34 -18.55 1.98
N VAL A 7 3.07 -17.78 1.16
CA VAL A 7 3.42 -16.40 1.46
C VAL A 7 2.48 -15.49 0.70
N VAL A 8 1.68 -14.73 1.44
CA VAL A 8 0.78 -13.72 0.89
C VAL A 8 1.46 -12.36 0.97
N TYR A 9 1.43 -11.60 -0.12
CA TYR A 9 2.01 -10.27 -0.22
C TYR A 9 0.94 -9.20 -0.05
N THR A 10 1.27 -8.15 0.70
CA THR A 10 0.47 -6.94 0.76
C THR A 10 1.16 -5.84 -0.04
N PRO A 11 0.42 -5.04 -0.83
CA PRO A 11 1.01 -3.94 -1.58
C PRO A 11 1.64 -2.88 -0.63
N PRO A 12 2.66 -2.14 -1.09
CA PRO A 12 3.28 -1.07 -0.30
C PRO A 12 2.26 -0.03 0.16
N TYR A 13 2.49 0.58 1.33
CA TYR A 13 1.64 1.65 1.90
C TYR A 13 0.20 1.25 2.28
N HIS A 14 -0.15 -0.03 2.24
CA HIS A 14 -1.46 -0.55 2.64
C HIS A 14 -1.40 -1.33 3.96
N SER A 15 -1.09 -0.63 5.05
CA SER A 15 -1.05 -1.23 6.40
C SER A 15 -2.42 -1.71 6.89
N ASP A 16 -3.50 -1.18 6.31
CA ASP A 16 -4.88 -1.60 6.56
C ASP A 16 -5.21 -2.99 6.02
N LEU A 17 -4.41 -3.50 5.08
CA LEU A 17 -4.46 -4.88 4.58
C LEU A 17 -3.66 -5.86 5.44
N GLN A 18 -2.98 -5.39 6.49
CA GLN A 18 -2.18 -6.20 7.40
C GLN A 18 -2.88 -6.29 8.78
N PRO A 19 -3.64 -7.37 9.08
CA PRO A 19 -4.42 -7.48 10.32
C PRO A 19 -3.60 -7.25 11.61
N ILE A 20 -2.30 -7.58 11.59
CA ILE A 20 -1.39 -7.41 12.71
C ILE A 20 -1.25 -5.94 13.15
N GLU A 21 -1.36 -4.98 12.23
CA GLU A 21 -1.29 -3.55 12.55
C GLU A 21 -2.44 -3.10 13.45
N MET A 22 -3.61 -3.72 13.25
CA MET A 22 -4.79 -3.46 14.06
C MET A 22 -4.73 -4.16 15.41
N VAL A 23 -4.17 -5.37 15.45
CA VAL A 23 -3.84 -6.03 16.72
C VAL A 23 -2.91 -5.14 17.53
N TRP A 24 -1.87 -4.57 16.92
CA TRP A 24 -0.99 -3.61 17.57
C TRP A 24 -1.71 -2.34 18.02
N ALA A 25 -2.66 -1.81 17.24
CA ALA A 25 -3.47 -0.68 17.65
C ALA A 25 -4.28 -0.98 18.93
N ILE A 26 -4.89 -2.16 19.02
CA ILE A 26 -5.65 -2.60 20.22
C ILE A 26 -4.72 -2.71 21.43
N VAL A 27 -3.61 -3.45 21.28
CA VAL A 27 -2.66 -3.73 22.35
C VAL A 27 -1.99 -2.45 22.86
N LYS A 28 -1.50 -1.59 21.95
CA LYS A 28 -0.93 -0.29 22.32
C LYS A 28 -1.97 0.60 23.01
N GLY A 29 -3.21 0.56 22.55
CA GLY A 29 -4.32 1.27 23.21
C GLY A 29 -4.54 0.81 24.65
N GLN A 30 -4.54 -0.50 24.91
CA GLN A 30 -4.65 -1.07 26.26
C GLN A 30 -3.48 -0.66 27.15
N VAL A 31 -2.24 -0.83 26.68
CA VAL A 31 -1.03 -0.47 27.43
C VAL A 31 -0.97 1.03 27.72
N GLY A 32 -1.32 1.86 26.72
CA GLY A 32 -1.29 3.32 26.83
C GLY A 32 -2.29 3.86 27.85
N ARG A 33 -3.49 3.26 27.98
CA ARG A 33 -4.48 3.64 28.99
C ARG A 33 -4.02 3.40 30.43
N GLN A 34 -3.05 2.52 30.64
CA GLN A 34 -2.47 2.22 31.95
C GLN A 34 -1.24 3.08 32.26
N TYR A 35 -0.94 4.09 31.43
CA TYR A 35 0.22 4.95 31.64
C TYR A 35 0.17 5.65 33.00
N THR A 36 1.33 5.68 33.66
CA THR A 36 1.53 6.34 34.95
C THR A 36 2.86 7.08 34.89
N GLN A 37 2.96 8.23 35.55
CA GLN A 37 4.21 8.98 35.62
C GLN A 37 5.31 8.11 36.25
N GLY A 38 6.48 8.07 35.61
CA GLY A 38 7.62 7.24 36.07
C GLY A 38 7.56 5.78 35.65
N ALA A 39 6.63 5.38 34.77
CA ALA A 39 6.61 4.03 34.19
C ALA A 39 7.95 3.69 33.51
N LYS A 40 8.50 2.53 33.84
CA LYS A 40 9.77 2.02 33.30
C LYS A 40 9.50 0.96 32.24
N PHE A 41 10.55 0.62 31.49
CA PHE A 41 10.48 -0.41 30.45
C PHE A 41 9.93 -1.77 30.97
N LYS A 42 10.30 -2.16 32.19
CA LYS A 42 9.77 -3.38 32.84
C LYS A 42 8.26 -3.33 33.04
N ASP A 43 7.73 -2.17 33.43
CA ASP A 43 6.29 -2.00 33.63
C ASP A 43 5.55 -2.10 32.29
N VAL A 44 6.11 -1.49 31.24
CA VAL A 44 5.58 -1.59 29.86
C VAL A 44 5.57 -3.04 29.38
N HIS A 45 6.64 -3.80 29.62
CA HIS A 45 6.71 -5.21 29.26
C HIS A 45 5.63 -6.05 29.96
N VAL A 46 5.43 -5.86 31.27
CA VAL A 46 4.37 -6.55 32.02
C VAL A 46 2.99 -6.23 31.45
N ARG A 47 2.70 -4.95 31.21
CA ARG A 47 1.42 -4.51 30.63
C ARG A 47 1.22 -5.04 29.22
N LEU A 48 2.28 -5.12 28.42
CA LEU A 48 2.25 -5.66 27.06
C LEU A 48 1.87 -7.15 27.06
N THR A 49 2.54 -7.95 27.90
CA THR A 49 2.22 -9.38 28.06
C THR A 49 0.79 -9.58 28.52
N GLN A 50 0.33 -8.78 29.49
CA GLN A 50 -1.06 -8.82 29.96
C GLN A 50 -2.06 -8.46 28.85
N ALA A 51 -1.80 -7.40 28.09
CA ALA A 51 -2.67 -6.97 26.99
C ALA A 51 -2.82 -8.05 25.91
N PHE A 52 -1.74 -8.78 25.59
CA PHE A 52 -1.83 -9.93 24.69
C PHE A 52 -2.59 -11.11 25.29
N ALA A 53 -2.43 -11.39 26.59
CA ALA A 53 -3.17 -12.47 27.27
C ALA A 53 -4.68 -12.19 27.31
N GLU A 54 -5.08 -10.92 27.41
CA GLU A 54 -6.48 -10.47 27.41
C GLU A 54 -7.08 -10.33 25.99
N LEU A 55 -6.25 -10.41 24.95
CA LEU A 55 -6.72 -10.21 23.58
C LEU A 55 -7.59 -11.40 23.14
N ALA A 56 -8.91 -11.15 23.10
CA ALA A 56 -9.87 -12.17 22.73
C ALA A 56 -9.72 -12.63 21.26
N ALA A 57 -9.92 -13.92 21.01
CA ALA A 57 -9.89 -14.50 19.67
C ALA A 57 -10.91 -13.84 18.71
N CYS A 58 -12.06 -13.40 19.22
CA CYS A 58 -13.05 -12.67 18.43
C CYS A 58 -12.54 -11.30 17.96
N SER A 59 -11.70 -10.62 18.76
CA SER A 59 -11.06 -9.36 18.37
C SER A 59 -10.07 -9.60 17.22
N ILE A 60 -9.25 -10.65 17.30
CA ILE A 60 -8.33 -11.04 16.23
C ILE A 60 -9.09 -11.38 14.94
N LYS A 61 -10.17 -12.17 15.05
CA LYS A 61 -11.05 -12.46 13.92
C LYS A 61 -11.65 -11.18 13.32
N GLY A 62 -12.03 -10.22 14.16
CA GLY A 62 -12.49 -8.90 13.74
C GLY A 62 -11.43 -8.12 12.97
N CYS A 63 -10.15 -8.21 13.36
CA CYS A 63 -9.03 -7.61 12.65
C CYS A 63 -8.88 -8.20 11.25
N ILE A 64 -8.93 -9.52 11.12
CA ILE A 64 -8.87 -10.23 9.83
C ILE A 64 -10.01 -9.77 8.92
N HIS A 65 -11.26 -9.85 9.41
CA HIS A 65 -12.43 -9.44 8.63
C HIS A 65 -12.38 -7.98 8.17
N LYS A 66 -11.75 -7.09 8.94
CA LYS A 66 -11.62 -5.69 8.54
C LYS A 66 -10.56 -5.53 7.45
N ALA A 67 -9.46 -6.26 7.48
CA ALA A 67 -8.51 -6.31 6.37
C ALA A 67 -9.16 -6.88 5.11
N ASP A 68 -9.91 -7.97 5.22
CA ASP A 68 -10.65 -8.58 4.09
C ASP A 68 -11.62 -7.58 3.44
N ARG A 69 -12.33 -6.80 4.25
CA ARG A 69 -13.21 -5.73 3.74
C ARG A 69 -12.45 -4.64 2.99
N GLN A 70 -11.25 -4.27 3.42
CA GLN A 70 -10.44 -3.30 2.68
C GLN A 70 -9.90 -3.90 1.38
N LEU A 71 -9.51 -5.17 1.40
CA LEU A 71 -9.08 -5.89 0.21
C LEU A 71 -10.18 -5.94 -0.84
N ASN A 72 -11.41 -6.30 -0.46
CA ASN A 72 -12.55 -6.36 -1.38
C ASN A 72 -12.85 -4.98 -1.98
N LYS A 73 -12.82 -3.92 -1.18
CA LYS A 73 -13.01 -2.54 -1.69
C LYS A 73 -11.95 -2.13 -2.69
N LEU A 74 -10.69 -2.49 -2.43
CA LEU A 74 -9.60 -2.20 -3.36
C LEU A 74 -9.75 -3.00 -4.66
N ALA A 75 -10.18 -4.26 -4.57
CA ALA A 75 -10.45 -5.10 -5.73
C ALA A 75 -11.59 -4.53 -6.59
N GLU A 76 -12.70 -4.12 -5.96
CA GLU A 76 -13.83 -3.46 -6.63
C GLU A 76 -13.36 -2.19 -7.36
N TYR A 77 -12.62 -1.31 -6.67
CA TYR A 77 -12.09 -0.08 -7.27
C TYR A 77 -11.19 -0.34 -8.49
N ILE A 78 -10.32 -1.37 -8.44
CA ILE A 78 -9.44 -1.71 -9.57
C ILE A 78 -10.26 -2.22 -10.77
N MET A 79 -11.30 -3.02 -10.53
CA MET A 79 -12.18 -3.50 -11.60
C MET A 79 -12.92 -2.33 -12.27
N GLU A 80 -13.46 -1.41 -11.48
CA GLU A 80 -14.16 -0.21 -12.00
C GLU A 80 -13.26 0.66 -12.89
N GLN A 81 -11.98 0.84 -12.54
CA GLN A 81 -11.04 1.62 -13.35
C GLN A 81 -10.71 0.94 -14.69
N GLN A 82 -10.60 -0.38 -14.71
CA GLN A 82 -10.30 -1.14 -15.93
C GLN A 82 -11.44 -1.10 -16.96
N GLU A 83 -12.69 -1.00 -16.51
CA GLU A 83 -13.85 -0.88 -17.40
C GLU A 83 -13.91 0.50 -18.10
N VAL A 84 -13.38 1.55 -17.47
CA VAL A 84 -13.36 2.91 -18.03
C VAL A 84 -12.30 3.04 -19.13
N ASP A 85 -11.09 2.53 -18.91
CA ASP A 85 -10.00 2.59 -19.90
C ASP A 85 -10.29 1.80 -21.19
N ALA A 86 -11.13 0.76 -21.13
CA ALA A 86 -11.54 -0.01 -22.31
C ALA A 86 -12.51 0.75 -23.23
N SER A 87 -13.08 1.88 -22.78
CA SER A 87 -14.03 2.69 -23.55
C SER A 87 -13.39 3.85 -24.33
N ASP A 88 -12.08 4.09 -24.17
CA ASP A 88 -11.34 5.17 -24.85
C ASP A 88 -10.48 4.67 -26.04
N SER A 89 -10.70 3.42 -26.49
CA SER A 89 -10.21 2.92 -27.78
C SER A 89 -11.32 3.01 -28.83
N ASP A 90 -11.67 4.24 -29.21
CA ASP A 90 -12.27 4.48 -30.52
C ASP A 90 -11.13 4.51 -31.56
N ASP A 91 -11.06 3.44 -32.35
CA ASP A 91 -10.27 3.34 -33.59
C ASP A 91 -10.58 4.53 -34.52
N ASP A 92 -9.73 5.57 -34.59
CA ASP A 92 -9.65 6.44 -35.77
C ASP A 92 -8.49 5.98 -36.65
N ASN A 93 -8.76 4.92 -37.39
CA ASN A 93 -7.90 4.41 -38.44
C ASN A 93 -8.19 5.21 -39.72
N SER A 94 -7.59 6.39 -39.84
CA SER A 94 -7.56 7.18 -41.08
C SER A 94 -6.15 7.17 -41.66
N ASP A 95 -5.90 6.16 -42.49
CA ASP A 95 -4.82 6.10 -43.48
C ASP A 95 -5.07 7.16 -44.56
N ASP A 96 -4.22 8.19 -44.63
CA ASP A 96 -4.05 9.00 -45.83
C ASP A 96 -2.61 9.51 -45.90
N GLY A 97 -1.78 8.74 -46.60
CA GLY A 97 -0.41 9.12 -46.92
C GLY A 97 -0.33 10.32 -47.86
N ASN A 98 0.56 11.26 -47.54
CA ASN A 98 1.23 12.05 -48.56
C ASN A 98 2.63 12.48 -48.10
N ASP A 99 3.64 11.86 -48.69
CA ASP A 99 5.04 12.25 -48.67
C ASP A 99 5.23 13.69 -49.17
N SER A 100 6.05 14.48 -48.47
CA SER A 100 6.88 15.51 -49.11
C SER A 100 8.04 15.91 -48.20
N ASN A 101 9.23 15.44 -48.59
CA ASN A 101 10.52 15.88 -48.09
C ASN A 101 10.71 17.39 -48.30
N SER A 102 11.24 18.08 -47.29
CA SER A 102 12.15 19.21 -47.54
C SER A 102 13.25 19.26 -46.48
N ASP A 103 14.43 18.83 -46.93
CA ASP A 103 15.73 19.08 -46.34
C ASP A 103 15.98 20.58 -46.17
N SER A 104 16.48 21.02 -45.02
CA SER A 104 17.51 22.08 -44.99
C SER A 104 18.22 22.10 -43.63
N SER A 105 19.54 22.08 -43.73
CA SER A 105 20.53 21.86 -42.70
C SER A 105 21.02 23.13 -42.00
N SER A 106 21.88 22.89 -40.99
CA SER A 106 22.85 23.80 -40.34
C SER A 106 22.31 24.69 -39.21
N SER A 107 22.98 24.87 -38.06
CA SER A 107 24.31 24.47 -37.60
C SER A 107 24.44 24.68 -36.08
N GLU A 108 25.16 23.76 -35.42
CA GLU A 108 26.05 23.87 -34.25
C GLU A 108 26.14 25.23 -33.50
N SER A 109 26.12 25.18 -32.15
CA SER A 109 27.11 25.88 -31.26
C SER A 109 26.94 25.50 -29.77
N ASP A 110 27.84 24.64 -29.32
CA ASP A 110 28.68 24.68 -28.09
C ASP A 110 28.34 25.60 -26.88
N SER A 111 28.40 25.02 -25.66
CA SER A 111 29.26 25.44 -24.52
C SER A 111 28.65 25.22 -23.11
N SER A 112 29.13 24.14 -22.47
CA SER A 112 29.75 24.06 -21.13
C SER A 112 29.17 24.77 -19.86
N GLU A 113 29.03 23.96 -18.79
CA GLU A 113 29.75 24.08 -17.48
C GLU A 113 28.97 24.32 -16.15
N SER A 114 29.29 23.42 -15.19
CA SER A 114 29.39 23.52 -13.72
C SER A 114 28.18 23.79 -12.81
N GLY A 115 27.81 22.74 -12.06
CA GLY A 115 28.32 22.54 -10.69
C GLY A 115 27.89 23.51 -9.59
N LYS A 116 26.91 23.10 -8.77
CA LYS A 116 27.03 22.85 -7.32
C LYS A 116 25.72 22.33 -6.73
#